data_AF-A0A327HM71-F1
#
_entry.id   AF-A0A327HM71-F1
#
_cell.length_a   1.000
_cell.length_b   1.000
_cell.length_c   1.000
_cell.angle_alpha   90.00
_cell.angle_beta   90.00
_cell.angle_gamma   90.00
#
_symmetry.space_group_name_H-M   'P 1'
#
loop_
_entity.id
_entity.type
_entity.pdbx_description
1 polymer ?
#
loop_
_entity_poly.entity_id
_entity_poly.type
_entity_poly.pdbx_seq_one_letter_code
_entity_poly.pdbx_strand_id
1 'polypeptide(L)'
;MVKELNKLTLIGRKETRGKTYPLFLERFGLFISIIFSIYLVYLIMNNFDLSIWIKIILNFCIAPIFALSIAEIIGRLIQKMST
;
A
#
# COMPACT_ATOMS: atom_id res chain seq x y z
N MET A 1 -20.81 -36.16 -23.40
CA MET A 1 -21.21 -35.58 -22.09
C MET A 1 -19.97 -35.22 -21.24
N VAL A 2 -18.96 -34.49 -21.76
CA VAL A 2 -17.82 -33.96 -20.96
C VAL A 2 -17.11 -32.79 -21.69
N LYS A 3 -17.81 -31.89 -22.40
CA LYS A 3 -17.10 -30.84 -23.20
C LYS A 3 -17.55 -29.38 -23.05
N GLU A 4 -18.69 -29.06 -22.46
CA GLU A 4 -19.19 -27.68 -22.44
C GLU A 4 -19.51 -27.16 -21.04
N LEU A 5 -18.84 -27.68 -19.99
CA LEU A 5 -19.01 -27.20 -18.62
C LEU A 5 -17.98 -26.11 -18.23
N ASN A 6 -17.33 -25.47 -19.21
CA ASN A 6 -16.15 -24.63 -18.94
C ASN A 6 -16.24 -23.21 -19.51
N LYS A 7 -17.44 -22.71 -19.78
CA LYS A 7 -17.62 -21.37 -20.39
C LYS A 7 -18.84 -20.58 -19.91
N LEU A 8 -19.40 -20.93 -18.76
CA LEU A 8 -20.46 -20.16 -18.13
C LEU A 8 -19.95 -19.68 -16.77
N THR A 9 -19.21 -18.58 -16.79
CA THR A 9 -19.31 -17.62 -15.68
C THR A 9 -20.78 -17.32 -15.45
N LEU A 10 -21.18 -17.09 -14.18
CA LEU A 10 -22.57 -17.07 -13.67
C LEU A 10 -23.63 -16.30 -14.50
N ILE A 11 -23.24 -15.46 -15.48
CA ILE A 11 -24.10 -14.63 -16.33
C ILE A 11 -23.72 -14.69 -17.83
N GLY A 12 -22.99 -15.69 -18.33
CA GLY A 12 -22.64 -15.79 -19.77
C GLY A 12 -21.86 -14.58 -20.32
N ARG A 13 -21.26 -13.79 -19.42
CA ARG A 13 -20.52 -12.59 -19.74
C ARG A 13 -19.10 -12.98 -20.14
N LYS A 14 -18.59 -12.46 -21.26
CA LYS A 14 -17.17 -12.57 -21.60
C LYS A 14 -16.35 -11.86 -20.52
N GLU A 15 -15.72 -12.61 -19.62
CA GLU A 15 -14.68 -12.06 -18.76
C GLU A 15 -13.51 -11.62 -19.64
N THR A 16 -13.34 -10.30 -19.74
CA THR A 16 -12.12 -9.73 -20.29
C THR A 16 -11.11 -9.72 -19.16
N ARG A 17 -9.95 -10.36 -19.38
CA ARG A 17 -8.86 -10.34 -18.40
C ARG A 17 -8.43 -8.88 -18.21
N GLY A 18 -8.74 -8.30 -17.05
CA GLY A 18 -8.24 -6.98 -16.68
C GLY A 18 -6.71 -6.93 -16.72
N LYS A 19 -6.13 -5.74 -16.89
CA LYS A 19 -4.66 -5.58 -16.83
C LYS A 19 -4.16 -6.20 -15.52
N THR A 20 -3.09 -7.00 -15.61
CA THR A 20 -2.43 -7.58 -14.44
C THR A 20 -1.95 -6.47 -13.52
N TYR A 21 -2.62 -6.35 -12.37
CA TYR A 21 -2.23 -5.38 -11.35
C TYR A 21 -0.83 -5.72 -10.82
N PRO A 22 0.12 -4.77 -10.81
CA PRO A 22 1.49 -5.07 -10.44
C PRO A 22 1.65 -5.17 -8.91
N LEU A 23 1.23 -6.31 -8.36
CA LEU A 23 1.36 -6.66 -6.93
C LEU A 23 2.77 -6.50 -6.37
N PHE A 24 3.79 -6.73 -7.21
CA PHE A 24 5.19 -6.59 -6.81
C PHE A 24 5.56 -5.12 -6.55
N LEU A 25 5.12 -4.20 -7.41
CA LEU A 25 5.40 -2.77 -7.27
C LEU A 25 4.76 -2.18 -6.01
N GLU A 26 3.55 -2.62 -5.65
CA GLU A 26 2.90 -2.18 -4.42
C GLU A 26 3.66 -2.63 -3.17
N ARG A 27 4.18 -3.87 -3.16
CA ARG A 27 5.01 -4.38 -2.05
C ARG A 27 6.28 -3.56 -1.88
N PHE A 28 6.94 -3.18 -2.98
CA PHE A 28 8.11 -2.29 -2.93
C PHE A 28 7.73 -0.90 -2.39
N GLY A 29 6.61 -0.35 -2.83
CA GLY A 29 6.08 0.92 -2.33
C GLY A 29 5.86 0.90 -0.81
N LEU A 30 5.33 -0.21 -0.28
CA LEU A 30 5.12 -0.39 1.16
C LEU A 30 6.44 -0.49 1.93
N PHE A 31 7.43 -1.22 1.42
CA PHE A 31 8.76 -1.25 2.05
C PHE A 31 9.40 0.14 2.11
N ILE A 32 9.31 0.89 1.00
CA ILE A 32 9.82 2.26 0.92
C ILE A 32 9.07 3.16 1.92
N SER A 33 7.75 3.04 2.04
CA SER A 33 6.97 3.87 2.96
C SER A 33 7.32 3.63 4.43
N ILE A 34 7.60 2.37 4.81
CA ILE A 34 8.04 2.01 6.16
C ILE A 34 9.41 2.63 6.44
N ILE A 35 10.39 2.44 5.56
CA ILE A 35 11.74 3.00 5.72
C ILE A 35 11.67 4.52 5.82
N PHE A 36 10.89 5.16 4.95
CA PHE A 36 10.68 6.60 4.96
C PHE A 36 10.04 7.09 6.25
N SER A 37 9.01 6.40 6.75
CA SER A 37 8.35 6.76 8.01
C SER A 37 9.31 6.65 9.21
N ILE A 38 10.10 5.57 9.29
CA ILE A 38 11.12 5.40 10.34
C ILE A 38 12.15 6.52 10.27
N TYR A 39 12.66 6.83 9.07
CA TYR A 39 13.64 7.90 8.87
C TYR A 39 13.09 9.26 9.28
N LEU A 40 11.85 9.57 8.92
CA LEU A 40 11.19 10.82 9.29
C LEU A 40 11.04 10.95 10.81
N VAL A 41 10.60 9.88 11.47
CA VAL A 41 10.46 9.85 12.94
C VAL A 41 11.81 10.03 13.61
N TYR A 42 12.85 9.36 13.11
CA TYR A 42 14.22 9.53 13.60
C TYR A 42 14.69 10.98 13.48
N LEU A 43 14.44 11.62 12.32
CA LEU A 43 14.77 13.03 12.09
C LEU A 43 14.05 13.92 13.10
N ILE A 44 12.75 13.72 13.32
CA ILE A 44 11.95 14.50 14.28
C ILE A 44 12.50 14.33 15.70
N MET A 45 12.80 13.10 16.11
CA MET A 45 13.32 12.81 17.45
C MET A 45 14.69 13.42 17.71
N ASN A 46 15.52 13.57 16.67
CA ASN A 46 16.87 14.10 16.81
C ASN A 46 16.93 15.64 16.73
N ASN A 47 15.96 16.27 16.06
CA ASN A 47 15.93 17.73 15.88
C ASN A 47 15.02 18.46 16.87
N PHE A 48 14.10 17.75 17.53
CA PHE A 48 13.14 18.34 18.46
C PHE A 48 13.19 17.67 19.83
N ASP A 49 13.28 18.49 20.88
CA ASP A 49 13.19 17.98 22.24
C ASP A 49 11.73 17.80 22.65
N LEU A 50 11.18 16.63 22.30
CA LEU A 50 9.78 16.29 22.53
C LEU A 50 9.57 15.62 23.89
N SER A 51 8.46 15.95 24.54
CA SER A 51 8.00 15.27 25.76
C SER A 51 7.78 13.77 25.53
N ILE A 52 8.03 12.95 26.55
CA ILE A 52 7.94 11.49 26.50
C ILE A 52 6.58 11.00 25.94
N TRP A 53 5.49 11.66 26.32
CA TRP A 53 4.13 11.33 25.85
C TRP A 53 3.97 11.54 24.34
N ILE A 54 4.55 12.63 23.81
CA ILE A 54 4.52 12.93 22.38
C ILE A 54 5.37 11.91 21.61
N LYS A 55 6.53 11.52 22.17
CA LYS A 55 7.40 10.48 21.58
C LYS A 55 6.66 9.14 21.45
N ILE A 56 5.89 8.75 22.48
CA ILE A 56 5.09 7.52 22.45
C ILE A 56 4.01 7.61 21.35
N ILE A 57 3.22 8.70 21.34
CA ILE A 57 2.15 8.88 20.34
C ILE A 57 2.73 8.89 18.91
N LEU A 58 3.87 9.56 18.71
CA LEU A 58 4.49 9.65 17.39
C LEU A 58 4.93 8.27 16.89
N ASN A 59 5.58 7.46 17.74
CA ASN A 59 6.09 6.15 17.35
C ASN A 59 4.98 5.10 17.16
N PHE A 60 4.01 5.05 18.07
CA PHE A 60 3.01 3.98 18.09
C PHE A 60 1.75 4.27 17.29
N CYS A 61 1.35 5.54 17.17
CA CYS A 61 0.14 5.91 16.43
C CYS A 61 0.47 6.56 15.09
N ILE A 62 1.27 7.64 15.11
CA ILE A 62 1.43 8.46 13.90
C ILE A 62 2.33 7.77 12.86
N ALA A 63 3.46 7.22 13.27
CA ALA A 63 4.40 6.56 12.36
C ALA A 63 3.77 5.41 11.53
N PRO A 64 3.02 4.45 12.11
CA PRO A 64 2.39 3.40 11.32
C PRO A 64 1.26 3.92 10.43
N ILE A 65 0.45 4.86 10.91
CA ILE A 65 -0.61 5.48 10.09
C ILE A 65 0.02 6.18 8.89
N PHE A 66 1.08 6.96 9.11
CA PHE A 66 1.78 7.67 8.07
C PHE A 66 2.42 6.73 7.04
N ALA A 67 3.04 5.64 7.49
CA ALA A 67 3.62 4.62 6.59
C ALA A 67 2.54 3.99 5.69
N LEU A 68 1.37 3.67 6.25
CA LEU A 68 0.25 3.11 5.50
C LEU A 68 -0.35 4.12 4.52
N SER A 69 -0.55 5.38 4.93
CA SER A 69 -1.05 6.44 4.05
C SER A 69 -0.14 6.67 2.85
N ILE A 70 1.18 6.69 3.05
CA ILE A 70 2.13 6.83 1.94
C ILE A 70 2.08 5.60 1.01
N ALA A 71 2.03 4.38 1.57
CA ALA A 71 1.91 3.17 0.77
C ALA A 71 0.64 3.21 -0.10
N GLU A 72 -0.48 3.65 0.46
CA GLU A 72 -1.74 3.78 -0.27
C GLU A 72 -1.65 4.82 -1.40
N ILE A 73 -1.04 5.97 -1.14
CA ILE A 73 -0.81 7.01 -2.17
C ILE A 73 0.03 6.44 -3.31
N ILE A 74 1.13 5.74 -3.00
CA ILE A 74 2.00 5.10 -3.99
C ILE A 74 1.22 4.05 -4.79
N GLY A 75 0.44 3.19 -4.14
CA GLY A 75 -0.41 2.19 -4.78
C GLY A 75 -1.40 2.82 -5.76
N ARG A 76 -2.10 3.90 -5.34
CA ARG A 76 -3.02 4.65 -6.20
C ARG A 76 -2.32 5.30 -7.39
N LEU A 77 -1.11 5.83 -7.21
CA LEU A 77 -0.31 6.39 -8.30
C LEU A 77 0.10 5.31 -9.33
N ILE A 78 0.57 4.16 -8.87
CA ILE A 78 0.91 3.02 -9.73
C ILE A 78 -0.32 2.55 -10.51
N GLN A 79 -1.46 2.41 -9.82
CA GLN A 79 -2.72 2.01 -10.45
C GLN A 79 -3.17 3.01 -11.52
N LYS A 80 -3.05 4.31 -11.24
CA LYS A 80 -3.37 5.39 -12.20
C LYS A 80 -2.46 5.35 -13.42
N MET A 81 -1.16 5.07 -13.27
CA MET A 81 -0.23 4.94 -14.40
C MET A 81 -0.45 3.66 -15.21
N SER A 82 -0.93 2.59 -14.57
CA SER A 82 -1.17 1.30 -15.21
C SER A 82 -2.52 1.23 -15.94
N THR A 83 -3.49 2.08 -15.61
CA THR A 83 -4.84 2.11 -16.21
C THR A 83 -4.78 2.82 -17.56
#